data_AF-A0A553GLR8-F1
#
_entry.id   AF-A0A553GLR8-F1
#
_cell.length_a   1.000
_cell.length_b   1.000
_cell.length_c   1.000
_cell.angle_alpha   90.00
_cell.angle_beta   90.00
_cell.angle_gamma   90.00
#
_symmetry.space_group_name_H-M   'P 1'
#
loop_
_entity.id
_entity.type
_entity.pdbx_description
1 polymer ?
#
loop_
_entity_poly.entity_id
_entity_poly.type
_entity_poly.pdbx_seq_one_letter_code
_entity_poly.pdbx_strand_id
1 'polypeptide(L)'
;MLVQCAWAATRTKNTYLRSKYDSLVGRRGKKRALVAIGHKILVAAYYILQDKVAYRELGVEYLQEIKKEKQIKRHIQLLKEMGVEIEIKKEVA
;
A
#
# COMPACT_ATOMS: atom_id res chain seq x y z
N MET A 1 21.28 -2.98 -9.53
CA MET A 1 21.18 -1.96 -8.46
C MET A 1 19.84 -1.91 -7.73
N LEU A 2 18.68 -1.98 -8.40
CA LEU A 2 17.35 -1.83 -7.75
C LEU A 2 17.08 -2.72 -6.52
N VAL A 3 17.60 -3.95 -6.51
CA VAL A 3 17.45 -4.86 -5.36
C VAL A 3 18.18 -4.34 -4.11
N GLN A 4 19.33 -3.68 -4.28
CA GLN A 4 20.08 -3.07 -3.17
C GLN A 4 19.33 -1.84 -2.63
N CYS A 5 18.79 -1.00 -3.51
CA CYS A 5 17.93 0.12 -3.11
C CYS A 5 16.68 -0.37 -2.38
N ALA A 6 16.04 -1.43 -2.87
CA ALA A 6 14.93 -2.08 -2.21
C ALA A 6 15.34 -2.60 -0.83
N TRP A 7 16.50 -3.27 -0.71
CA TRP A 7 17.01 -3.75 0.56
C TRP A 7 17.21 -2.62 1.57
N ALA A 8 17.83 -1.51 1.15
CA ALA A 8 17.99 -0.32 1.97
C ALA A 8 16.62 0.25 2.41
N ALA A 9 15.67 0.38 1.48
CA ALA A 9 14.32 0.85 1.77
C ALA A 9 13.57 -0.05 2.77
N THR A 10 13.82 -1.36 2.77
CA THR A 10 13.25 -2.26 3.80
C THR A 10 13.86 -2.04 5.18
N ARG A 11 14.99 -1.37 5.34
CA ARG A 11 15.58 -1.09 6.67
C ARG A 11 15.07 0.21 7.28
N THR A 12 14.54 1.12 6.47
CA THR A 12 13.97 2.39 6.92
C THR A 12 12.60 2.18 7.56
N LYS A 13 12.50 2.51 8.85
CA LYS A 13 11.24 2.42 9.60
C LYS A 13 10.25 3.51 9.15
N ASN A 14 8.98 3.31 9.45
CA ASN A 14 7.90 4.27 9.20
C ASN A 14 7.65 4.67 7.74
N THR A 15 8.04 3.81 6.78
CA THR A 15 7.81 4.04 5.35
C THR A 15 6.76 3.10 4.77
N TYR A 16 6.11 3.53 3.69
CA TYR A 16 5.23 2.70 2.88
C TYR A 16 5.97 1.47 2.34
N LEU A 17 7.20 1.65 1.86
CA LEU A 17 8.00 0.57 1.26
C LEU A 17 8.28 -0.55 2.26
N ARG A 18 8.56 -0.21 3.53
CA ARG A 18 8.70 -1.18 4.62
C ARG A 18 7.38 -1.93 4.88
N SER A 19 6.29 -1.19 5.09
CA SER A 19 4.95 -1.78 5.33
C SER A 19 4.53 -2.71 4.18
N LYS A 20 4.84 -2.31 2.94
CA LYS A 20 4.60 -3.12 1.74
C LYS A 20 5.47 -4.36 1.70
N TYR A 21 6.75 -4.25 2.06
CA TYR A 21 7.68 -5.37 2.12
C TYR A 21 7.19 -6.41 3.13
N ASP A 22 6.88 -6.01 4.36
CA ASP A 22 6.44 -6.91 5.43
C ASP A 22 5.15 -7.66 5.01
N SER A 23 4.21 -6.98 4.35
CA SER A 23 3.01 -7.63 3.79
C SER A 23 3.31 -8.63 2.66
N LEU A 24 4.40 -8.46 1.92
CA LEU A 24 4.78 -9.33 0.80
C LEU A 24 5.64 -10.50 1.26
N VAL A 25 6.51 -10.30 2.26
CA VAL A 25 7.36 -11.36 2.81
C VAL A 25 6.52 -12.51 3.32
N GLY A 26 5.46 -12.22 4.11
CA GLY A 26 4.57 -13.25 4.64
C GLY A 26 3.82 -14.05 3.57
N ARG A 27 3.65 -13.50 2.35
CA ARG A 27 2.90 -14.16 1.26
C ARG A 27 3.76 -14.81 0.18
N ARG A 28 4.95 -14.27 -0.08
CA ARG A 28 5.78 -14.61 -1.26
C ARG A 28 7.23 -14.92 -0.94
N GLY A 29 7.67 -14.70 0.30
CA GLY A 29 9.05 -14.85 0.74
C GLY A 29 9.96 -13.65 0.40
N LYS A 30 11.10 -13.59 1.09
CA LYS A 30 12.02 -12.42 1.12
C LYS A 30 12.53 -12.00 -0.26
N LYS A 31 13.01 -12.95 -1.07
CA LYS A 31 13.59 -12.67 -2.41
C LYS A 31 12.56 -12.04 -3.35
N ARG A 32 11.36 -12.63 -3.44
CA ARG A 32 10.27 -12.11 -4.30
C ARG A 32 9.72 -10.78 -3.78
N ALA A 33 9.69 -10.59 -2.47
CA ALA A 33 9.28 -9.32 -1.87
C ALA A 33 10.24 -8.17 -2.26
N LEU A 34 11.56 -8.40 -2.20
CA LEU A 34 12.55 -7.38 -2.60
C LEU A 34 12.41 -6.94 -4.07
N VAL A 35 12.19 -7.90 -4.98
CA VAL A 35 11.97 -7.58 -6.40
C VAL A 35 10.73 -6.72 -6.59
N ALA A 36 9.63 -7.05 -5.88
CA ALA A 36 8.41 -6.27 -5.94
C ALA A 36 8.58 -4.84 -5.38
N ILE A 37 9.39 -4.65 -4.33
CA ILE A 37 9.74 -3.33 -3.81
C ILE A 37 10.62 -2.56 -4.80
N GLY A 38 11.61 -3.22 -5.42
CA GLY A 38 12.43 -2.61 -6.47
C GLY A 38 11.59 -2.10 -7.65
N HIS A 39 10.61 -2.88 -8.09
CA HIS A 39 9.66 -2.45 -9.11
C HIS A 39 8.85 -1.21 -8.66
N LYS A 40 8.42 -1.15 -7.39
CA LYS A 40 7.70 0.02 -6.86
C LYS A 40 8.58 1.27 -6.80
N ILE A 41 9.85 1.14 -6.43
CA ILE A 41 10.82 2.24 -6.45
C ILE A 41 11.02 2.74 -7.88
N LEU A 42 11.14 1.84 -8.87
CA LEU A 42 11.28 2.21 -10.27
C LEU A 42 10.07 3.00 -10.79
N VAL A 43 8.86 2.55 -10.46
CA VAL A 43 7.63 3.25 -10.85
C VAL A 43 7.57 4.64 -10.19
N ALA A 44 7.93 4.74 -8.91
CA ALA A 44 8.00 6.05 -8.24
C ALA A 44 9.01 6.98 -8.90
N ALA A 45 10.22 6.48 -9.21
CA ALA A 45 11.25 7.24 -9.90
C ALA A 45 10.79 7.73 -11.28
N TYR A 46 10.07 6.88 -12.03
CA TYR A 46 9.51 7.25 -13.32
C TYR A 46 8.58 8.47 -13.21
N TYR A 47 7.60 8.46 -12.30
CA TYR A 47 6.68 9.58 -12.12
C TYR A 47 7.36 10.83 -11.55
N ILE A 48 8.30 10.68 -10.61
CA ILE A 48 9.11 11.81 -10.11
C ILE A 48 9.83 12.53 -11.25
N LEU A 49 10.45 11.76 -12.15
CA LEU A 49 11.20 12.32 -13.28
C LEU A 49 10.29 12.89 -14.37
N GLN A 50 9.19 12.20 -14.66
CA GLN A 50 8.23 12.63 -15.68
C GLN A 50 7.53 13.92 -15.25
N ASP A 51 6.98 13.95 -14.04
CA ASP A 51 6.13 15.05 -13.56
C ASP A 51 6.96 16.15 -12.86
N LYS A 52 8.27 15.92 -12.66
CA LYS A 52 9.20 16.80 -11.93
C LYS A 52 8.73 17.13 -10.51
N VAL A 53 8.05 16.18 -9.87
CA VAL A 53 7.51 16.34 -8.51
C VAL A 53 8.42 15.62 -7.51
N ALA A 54 8.60 16.21 -6.32
CA ALA A 54 9.34 15.58 -5.24
C ALA A 54 8.70 14.25 -4.79
N TYR A 55 9.52 13.29 -4.35
CA TYR A 55 9.00 12.05 -3.77
C TYR A 55 8.19 12.35 -2.52
N ARG A 56 6.93 11.89 -2.51
CA ARG A 56 6.05 11.95 -1.35
C ARG A 56 5.93 10.57 -0.73
N GLU A 57 6.42 10.43 0.50
CA GLU A 57 6.26 9.21 1.27
C GLU A 57 4.80 9.10 1.77
N LEU A 58 4.17 7.95 1.51
CA LEU A 58 2.76 7.70 1.83
C LEU A 58 2.57 7.27 3.30
N GLY A 59 3.66 6.83 3.96
CA GLY A 59 3.63 6.41 5.35
C GLY A 59 3.11 4.98 5.55
N VAL A 60 3.13 4.54 6.82
CA VAL A 60 2.81 3.15 7.22
C VAL A 60 1.32 2.85 7.10
N GLU A 61 0.50 3.85 7.41
CA GLU A 61 -0.96 3.73 7.57
C GLU A 61 -1.69 3.65 6.23
N TYR A 62 -1.11 4.16 5.15
CA TYR A 62 -1.71 4.18 3.82
C TYR A 62 -2.22 2.80 3.35
N LEU A 63 -1.46 1.74 3.62
CA LEU A 63 -1.90 0.38 3.28
C LEU A 63 -3.05 -0.11 4.16
N GLN A 64 -3.13 0.35 5.41
CA GLN A 64 -4.22 0.01 6.31
C GLN A 64 -5.50 0.74 5.91
N GLU A 65 -5.43 2.02 5.59
CA GLU A 65 -6.56 2.83 5.11
C GLU A 65 -7.17 2.22 3.85
N ILE A 66 -6.36 1.90 2.84
CA ILE A 66 -6.85 1.24 1.61
C ILE A 66 -7.52 -0.10 1.92
N LYS A 67 -6.98 -0.88 2.85
CA LYS A 67 -7.59 -2.16 3.24
C LYS A 67 -8.91 -1.94 3.98
N LYS A 68 -8.99 -0.93 4.86
CA LYS A 68 -10.23 -0.55 5.57
C LYS A 68 -11.30 -0.14 4.56
N GLU A 69 -10.99 0.76 3.64
CA GLU A 69 -11.93 1.20 2.60
C GLU A 69 -12.43 0.04 1.73
N LYS A 70 -11.54 -0.88 1.34
CA LYS A 70 -11.92 -2.07 0.57
C LYS A 70 -12.84 -3.00 1.36
N GLN A 71 -12.57 -3.19 2.65
CA GLN A 71 -13.43 -3.98 3.53
C GLN A 71 -14.80 -3.33 3.67
N ILE A 72 -14.86 -2.03 3.95
CA ILE A 72 -16.12 -1.28 4.04
C ILE A 72 -16.94 -1.46 2.75
N LYS A 73 -16.34 -1.22 1.58
CA LYS A 73 -17.02 -1.41 0.29
C LYS A 73 -17.53 -2.84 0.08
N ARG A 74 -16.73 -3.84 0.45
CA ARG A 74 -17.14 -5.24 0.36
C ARG A 74 -18.32 -5.56 1.28
N HIS A 75 -18.30 -5.07 2.52
CA HIS A 75 -19.39 -5.29 3.47
C HIS A 75 -20.68 -4.59 3.05
N ILE A 76 -20.60 -3.36 2.54
CA ILE A 76 -21.74 -2.66 1.96
C ILE A 76 -22.37 -3.48 0.84
N GLN A 77 -21.56 -4.01 -0.07
CA GLN A 77 -22.04 -4.83 -1.19
C GLN A 77 -22.72 -6.11 -0.70
N LEU A 78 -22.12 -6.81 0.27
CA LEU A 78 -22.65 -8.03 0.85
C LEU A 78 -24.00 -7.81 1.56
N LEU A 79 -24.12 -6.71 2.31
CA LEU A 79 -25.34 -6.36 3.03
C LEU A 79 -26.47 -5.95 2.07
N LYS A 80 -26.15 -5.25 0.98
CA LYS A 80 -27.10 -4.97 -0.11
C LYS A 80 -27.62 -6.25 -0.76
N GLU A 81 -26.74 -7.23 -1.01
CA GLU A 81 -27.13 -8.53 -1.57
C GLU A 81 -28.06 -9.33 -0.63
N MET A 82 -27.96 -9.11 0.68
CA MET A 82 -28.85 -9.70 1.68
C MET A 82 -30.19 -8.94 1.83
N GLY A 83 -30.45 -7.90 1.02
CA GLY A 83 -31.70 -7.15 1.05
C GLY A 83 -31.80 -6.13 2.20
N VAL A 84 -30.68 -5.76 2.82
CA VAL A 84 -30.63 -4.74 3.88
C VAL A 84 -30.33 -3.37 3.27
N GLU A 85 -31.22 -2.40 3.47
CA GLU A 85 -30.94 -0.99 3.18
C GLU A 85 -30.04 -0.39 4.27
N ILE A 86 -28.95 0.26 3.86
CA ILE A 86 -27.92 0.76 4.77
C ILE A 86 -27.76 2.27 4.58
N GLU A 87 -28.03 3.04 5.62
CA GLU A 87 -27.62 4.45 5.72
C GLU A 87 -26.25 4.52 6.39
N ILE A 88 -25.24 4.99 5.65
CA ILE A 88 -23.87 5.12 6.16
C ILE A 88 -23.72 6.53 6.74
N LYS A 89 -23.70 6.64 8.07
CA LYS A 89 -23.23 7.86 8.75
C LYS A 89 -21.73 7.72 8.97
N LYS A 90 -20.92 8.49 8.23
CA LYS A 90 -19.51 8.68 8.56
C LYS A 90 -19.44 9.64 9.74
N GLU A 91 -19.21 9.12 10.93
CA GLU A 91 -18.67 9.94 12.01
C GLU A 91 -17.22 10.24 11.67
N VAL A 92 -16.95 11.49 11.31
CA VAL A 92 -15.60 12.02 11.15
C VAL A 92 -15.19 12.51 12.53
N ALA A 93 -14.30 11.75 13.18
CA ALA A 93 -13.57 12.21 14.36
C ALA A 93 -12.28 12.93 13.93
#